data_AF-F9WK28-F1
#
_entry.id   AF-F9WK28-F1
#
_cell.length_a   1.000
_cell.length_b   1.000
_cell.length_c   1.000
_cell.angle_alpha   90.00
_cell.angle_beta   90.00
_cell.angle_gamma   90.00
#
_symmetry.space_group_name_H-M   'P 1'
#
loop_
_entity.id
_entity.type
_entity.pdbx_description
1 polymer ?
#
loop_
_entity_poly.entity_id
_entity_poly.type
_entity_poly.pdbx_seq_one_letter_code
_entity_poly.pdbx_strand_id
1 'polypeptide(L)'
;MYLSRRLLSGDPFLVLGLARSATKPEIKARYRELARLHHPDSGTGDSLKMEEINKAYNFLLKEGGYERLHLRSGGHRVGSSAKWASPISGEQRQQTNDSSAPALSEEECQRLSALDPSTERVTPTGKYMYQSRDDGRWVELDRPLVRAEQPRYASFAAKMDVSAELRRRSLDLEKEDNAKTMFQRGIDRLSDSGDLPSRNSAVLWLYLLLALVSFYFMYQRTFSWGKHHNNRTAFYSSLEGRRQDLMDAYESNREIVEVSVIAAAIVFLAASQGKVEADPVVPVRPGMHFRQVEPPKQHFNVVSGG
;
A
#
# COMPACT_ATOMS: atom_id res chain seq x y z
N MET A 1 -14.77 -4.89 -48.00
CA MET A 1 -13.78 -4.07 -47.26
C MET A 1 -13.68 -4.62 -45.83
N TYR A 2 -12.71 -5.49 -45.57
CA TYR A 2 -12.45 -6.08 -44.25
C TYR A 2 -11.35 -5.29 -43.56
N LEU A 3 -11.72 -4.17 -42.95
CA LEU A 3 -10.89 -3.52 -41.94
C LEU A 3 -11.57 -3.76 -40.60
N SER A 4 -10.78 -4.07 -39.58
CA SER A 4 -11.18 -3.97 -38.18
C SER A 4 -11.95 -5.15 -37.58
N ARG A 5 -11.28 -6.28 -37.36
CA ARG A 5 -11.68 -7.24 -36.30
C ARG A 5 -10.63 -7.42 -35.20
N ARG A 6 -9.42 -6.87 -35.39
CA ARG A 6 -8.30 -6.95 -34.41
C ARG A 6 -7.92 -5.63 -33.77
N LEU A 7 -8.43 -4.49 -34.26
CA LEU A 7 -8.19 -3.16 -33.70
C LEU A 7 -9.39 -2.64 -32.86
N LEU A 8 -10.56 -3.30 -32.92
CA LEU A 8 -11.72 -2.94 -32.09
C LEU A 8 -11.56 -3.34 -30.62
N SER A 9 -10.72 -4.32 -30.31
CA SER A 9 -10.55 -4.87 -28.97
C SER A 9 -9.85 -3.92 -27.98
N GLY A 10 -9.33 -2.79 -28.45
CA GLY A 10 -8.68 -1.78 -27.59
C GLY A 10 -9.55 -0.59 -27.22
N ASP A 11 -10.62 -0.31 -27.98
CA ASP A 11 -11.41 0.91 -27.82
C ASP A 11 -12.79 0.59 -27.21
N PRO A 12 -13.02 0.95 -25.93
CA PRO A 12 -14.25 0.58 -25.22
C PRO A 12 -15.52 1.22 -25.82
N PHE A 13 -15.39 2.36 -26.50
CA PHE A 13 -16.51 3.00 -27.22
C PHE A 13 -16.93 2.20 -28.46
N LEU A 14 -15.96 1.65 -29.20
CA LEU A 14 -16.24 0.86 -30.39
C LEU A 14 -16.88 -0.49 -30.06
N VAL A 15 -16.49 -1.10 -28.92
CA VAL A 15 -17.12 -2.32 -28.40
C VAL A 15 -18.61 -2.12 -28.10
N LEU A 16 -18.99 -0.93 -27.63
CA LEU A 16 -20.39 -0.55 -27.40
C LEU A 16 -21.10 0.00 -28.65
N GLY A 17 -20.42 0.06 -29.80
CA GLY A 17 -20.96 0.63 -31.05
C GLY A 17 -21.21 2.13 -30.99
N LEU A 18 -20.49 2.85 -30.11
CA LEU A 18 -20.65 4.28 -29.87
C LEU A 18 -19.45 5.08 -30.42
N ALA A 19 -19.72 6.32 -30.82
CA ALA A 19 -18.66 7.28 -31.10
C ALA A 19 -17.95 7.67 -29.79
N ARG A 20 -16.68 8.09 -29.89
CA ARG A 20 -15.91 8.59 -28.73
C ARG A 20 -16.53 9.84 -28.08
N SER A 21 -17.42 10.54 -28.79
CA SER A 21 -18.18 11.70 -28.30
C SER A 21 -19.47 11.35 -27.55
N ALA A 22 -19.77 10.06 -27.37
CA ALA A 22 -21.00 9.63 -26.71
C ALA A 22 -21.09 10.10 -25.26
N THR A 23 -22.29 10.42 -24.80
CA THR A 23 -22.52 10.89 -23.42
C THR A 23 -22.65 9.72 -22.44
N LYS A 24 -22.36 9.94 -21.14
CA LYS A 24 -22.57 8.91 -20.09
C LYS A 24 -23.97 8.25 -20.11
N PRO A 25 -25.10 8.96 -20.34
CA PRO A 25 -26.41 8.32 -20.46
C PRO A 25 -26.56 7.45 -21.71
N GLU A 26 -25.99 7.84 -22.86
CA GLU A 26 -26.00 7.03 -24.09
C GLU A 26 -25.24 5.71 -23.90
N ILE A 27 -24.11 5.75 -23.20
CA ILE A 27 -23.33 4.56 -22.86
C ILE A 27 -24.16 3.59 -22.01
N LYS A 28 -24.90 4.11 -21.01
CA LYS A 28 -25.80 3.29 -20.18
C LYS A 28 -26.97 2.71 -20.98
N ALA A 29 -27.53 3.48 -21.91
CA ALA A 29 -28.63 3.02 -22.75
C ALA A 29 -28.18 1.89 -23.68
N ARG A 30 -27.07 2.08 -24.40
CA ARG A 30 -26.50 1.04 -25.28
C ARG A 30 -26.08 -0.22 -24.55
N TYR A 31 -25.49 -0.07 -23.36
CA TYR A 31 -25.17 -1.22 -22.53
C TYR A 31 -26.41 -2.07 -22.21
N ARG A 32 -27.54 -1.43 -21.86
CA ARG A 32 -28.80 -2.15 -21.56
C ARG A 32 -29.38 -2.84 -22.79
N GLU A 33 -29.28 -2.22 -23.96
CA GLU A 33 -29.71 -2.83 -25.23
C GLU A 33 -28.87 -4.07 -25.56
N LEU A 34 -27.53 -3.93 -25.53
CA LEU A 34 -26.60 -5.02 -25.83
C LEU A 34 -26.66 -6.14 -24.77
N ALA A 35 -26.89 -5.79 -23.50
CA ALA A 35 -27.04 -6.76 -22.43
C ALA A 35 -28.28 -7.63 -22.64
N ARG A 36 -29.41 -7.04 -23.08
CA ARG A 36 -30.63 -7.80 -23.39
C ARG A 36 -30.46 -8.70 -24.61
N LEU A 37 -29.65 -8.30 -25.58
CA LEU A 37 -29.42 -9.06 -26.81
C LEU A 37 -28.45 -10.23 -26.61
N HIS A 38 -27.40 -10.03 -25.82
CA HIS A 38 -26.31 -11.00 -25.66
C HIS A 38 -26.31 -11.72 -24.30
N HIS A 39 -27.35 -11.57 -23.47
CA HIS A 39 -27.42 -12.27 -22.17
C HIS A 39 -27.34 -13.78 -22.40
N PRO A 40 -26.56 -14.55 -21.61
CA PRO A 40 -26.47 -16.00 -21.78
C PRO A 40 -27.81 -16.72 -21.64
N ASP A 41 -28.77 -16.12 -20.91
CA ASP A 41 -30.13 -16.65 -20.77
C ASP A 41 -31.06 -16.30 -21.94
N SER A 42 -30.58 -15.48 -22.89
CA SER A 42 -31.30 -15.22 -24.14
C SER A 42 -30.98 -16.35 -25.12
N GLY A 43 -31.96 -16.83 -25.89
CA GLY A 43 -31.74 -17.89 -26.90
C GLY A 43 -30.73 -17.54 -28.01
N THR A 44 -30.23 -16.30 -28.06
CA THR A 44 -29.18 -15.80 -28.98
C THR A 44 -27.97 -15.25 -28.20
N GLY A 45 -27.77 -15.74 -26.97
CA GLY A 45 -26.72 -15.30 -26.07
C GLY A 45 -25.33 -15.76 -26.50
N ASP A 46 -24.42 -14.79 -26.68
CA ASP A 46 -22.99 -15.03 -26.92
C ASP A 46 -22.22 -14.62 -25.66
N SER A 47 -21.79 -15.60 -24.85
CA SER A 47 -21.09 -15.36 -23.58
C SER A 47 -19.83 -14.51 -23.75
N LEU A 48 -19.06 -14.76 -24.80
CA LEU A 48 -17.84 -14.02 -25.11
C LEU A 48 -18.10 -12.55 -25.44
N LYS A 49 -19.16 -12.25 -26.20
CA LYS A 49 -19.53 -10.86 -26.53
C LYS A 49 -20.02 -10.11 -25.31
N MET A 50 -20.80 -10.78 -24.45
CA MET A 50 -21.26 -10.19 -23.19
C MET A 50 -20.09 -9.82 -22.27
N GLU A 51 -19.07 -10.66 -22.20
CA GLU A 51 -17.87 -10.37 -21.41
C GLU A 51 -17.14 -9.12 -21.92
N GLU A 52 -17.00 -8.98 -23.24
CA GLU A 52 -16.41 -7.79 -23.88
C GLU A 52 -17.21 -6.52 -23.59
N ILE A 53 -18.55 -6.58 -23.71
CA ILE A 53 -19.47 -5.48 -23.41
C ILE A 53 -19.36 -5.05 -21.94
N ASN A 54 -19.32 -6.02 -21.02
CA ASN A 54 -19.18 -5.76 -19.58
C ASN A 54 -17.83 -5.12 -19.24
N LYS A 55 -16.74 -5.60 -19.85
CA LYS A 55 -15.40 -5.01 -19.68
C LYS A 55 -15.36 -3.55 -20.16
N ALA A 56 -15.90 -3.28 -21.34
CA ALA A 56 -15.97 -1.93 -21.90
C ALA A 56 -16.81 -0.97 -21.02
N TYR A 57 -17.97 -1.43 -20.54
CA TYR A 57 -18.84 -0.64 -19.67
C TYR A 57 -18.19 -0.33 -18.30
N ASN A 58 -17.59 -1.34 -17.66
CA ASN A 58 -16.91 -1.17 -16.38
C ASN A 58 -15.72 -0.20 -16.50
N PHE A 59 -14.91 -0.34 -17.55
CA PHE A 59 -13.79 0.57 -17.81
C PHE A 59 -14.27 2.03 -17.96
N LEU A 60 -15.34 2.27 -18.73
CA LEU A 60 -15.85 3.62 -18.97
C LEU A 60 -16.47 4.25 -17.73
N LEU A 61 -17.32 3.53 -16.98
CA LEU A 61 -18.12 4.12 -15.90
C LEU A 61 -17.58 3.89 -14.48
N LYS A 62 -16.94 2.75 -14.19
CA LYS A 62 -16.45 2.44 -12.84
C LYS A 62 -14.98 2.85 -12.65
N GLU A 63 -14.15 2.64 -13.65
CA GLU A 63 -12.69 2.92 -13.57
C GLU A 63 -12.33 4.35 -14.03
N GLY A 64 -13.34 5.17 -14.34
CA GLY A 64 -13.13 6.55 -14.79
C GLY A 64 -12.51 6.67 -16.19
N GLY A 65 -12.54 5.61 -17.00
CA GLY A 65 -12.00 5.61 -18.36
C GLY A 65 -12.69 6.63 -19.27
N TYR A 66 -13.97 6.92 -19.05
CA TYR A 66 -14.71 7.95 -19.79
C TYR A 66 -14.06 9.34 -19.69
N GLU A 67 -13.64 9.74 -18.48
CA GLU A 67 -13.00 11.03 -18.23
C GLU A 67 -11.60 11.05 -18.81
N ARG A 68 -10.81 10.00 -18.56
CA ARG A 68 -9.43 9.87 -19.05
C ARG A 68 -9.32 9.95 -20.58
N LEU A 69 -10.28 9.36 -21.31
CA LEU A 69 -10.30 9.38 -22.77
C LEU A 69 -10.85 10.68 -23.35
N HIS A 70 -11.79 11.34 -22.68
CA HIS A 70 -12.28 12.67 -23.09
C HIS A 70 -11.28 13.80 -22.83
N LEU A 71 -10.56 13.76 -21.69
CA LEU A 71 -9.56 14.76 -21.30
C LEU A 71 -8.36 14.82 -22.26
N ARG A 72 -8.01 13.71 -22.93
CA ARG A 72 -6.85 13.63 -23.82
C ARG A 72 -7.10 14.18 -25.23
N SER A 73 -8.35 14.49 -25.59
CA SER A 73 -8.71 14.99 -26.92
C SER A 73 -8.96 16.50 -27.00
N GLY A 74 -8.80 17.25 -25.91
CA GLY A 74 -9.09 18.68 -25.84
C GLY A 74 -7.83 19.56 -25.75
N GLY A 75 -7.19 19.84 -26.89
CA GLY A 75 -6.17 20.89 -26.97
C GLY A 75 -6.81 22.29 -27.03
N HIS A 76 -6.50 23.12 -26.04
CA HIS A 76 -6.57 24.61 -26.02
C HIS A 76 -7.85 25.31 -26.52
N ARG A 77 -8.68 25.79 -25.57
CA ARG A 77 -9.20 27.18 -25.56
C ARG A 77 -9.38 27.73 -24.13
N VAL A 78 -8.53 28.71 -23.84
CA VAL A 78 -8.67 29.93 -23.01
C VAL A 78 -9.94 30.09 -22.15
N GLY A 79 -9.70 30.19 -20.83
CA GLY A 79 -10.17 31.27 -19.94
C GLY A 79 -11.66 31.61 -19.86
N SER A 80 -12.31 31.20 -18.76
CA SER A 80 -13.20 32.10 -18.00
C SER A 80 -13.51 31.54 -16.61
N SER A 81 -13.26 32.39 -15.61
CA SER A 81 -13.90 32.51 -14.30
C SER A 81 -14.21 31.26 -13.47
N ALA A 82 -13.58 31.21 -12.30
CA ALA A 82 -14.04 30.53 -11.10
C ALA A 82 -15.55 30.71 -10.87
N LYS A 83 -16.24 29.59 -10.61
CA LYS A 83 -17.39 29.51 -9.69
C LYS A 83 -17.32 28.19 -8.94
N TRP A 84 -17.22 28.30 -7.62
CA TRP A 84 -17.38 27.22 -6.67
C TRP A 84 -18.69 26.45 -6.93
N ALA A 85 -18.60 25.12 -6.92
CA ALA A 85 -19.76 24.23 -6.95
C ALA A 85 -20.14 23.86 -5.51
N SER A 86 -21.40 24.08 -5.16
CA SER A 86 -22.02 23.68 -3.89
C SER A 86 -22.07 22.15 -3.73
N PRO A 87 -21.92 21.60 -2.51
CA PRO A 87 -22.19 20.20 -2.26
C PRO A 87 -23.65 20.06 -1.84
N ILE A 88 -24.53 19.68 -2.76
CA ILE A 88 -25.81 19.02 -2.46
C ILE A 88 -26.28 18.36 -3.76
N SER A 89 -25.90 17.10 -3.93
CA SER A 89 -26.61 16.18 -4.81
C SER A 89 -27.01 15.02 -3.92
N GLY A 90 -28.26 15.06 -3.46
CA GLY A 90 -28.87 14.01 -2.67
C GLY A 90 -28.86 12.72 -3.46
N GLU A 91 -28.04 11.80 -2.97
CA GLU A 91 -28.03 10.39 -3.33
C GLU A 91 -29.42 9.81 -3.05
N GLN A 92 -30.20 9.59 -4.11
CA GLN A 92 -31.50 8.93 -4.04
C GLN A 92 -31.25 7.42 -3.89
N ARG A 93 -31.00 7.01 -2.65
CA ARG A 93 -30.85 5.61 -2.26
C ARG A 93 -32.23 4.96 -2.35
N GLN A 94 -32.43 4.12 -3.36
CA GLN A 94 -33.53 3.18 -3.46
C GLN A 94 -33.52 2.29 -2.20
N GLN A 95 -34.46 2.54 -1.30
CA GLN A 95 -34.91 1.56 -0.32
C GLN A 95 -36.01 0.76 -0.99
N THR A 96 -35.64 -0.43 -1.45
CA THR A 96 -36.53 -1.58 -1.52
C THR A 96 -37.03 -1.85 -0.11
N ASN A 97 -38.28 -1.49 0.18
CA ASN A 97 -38.96 -2.00 1.36
C ASN A 97 -40.17 -2.78 0.86
N ASP A 98 -39.99 -4.09 0.80
CA ASP A 98 -41.07 -5.06 0.82
C ASP A 98 -41.88 -4.83 2.08
N SER A 99 -43.09 -4.30 1.91
CA SER A 99 -44.13 -4.27 2.93
C SER A 99 -45.45 -4.22 2.18
N SER A 100 -45.96 -5.38 1.83
CA SER A 100 -47.29 -5.57 1.23
C SER A 100 -48.36 -5.15 2.24
N ALA A 101 -48.65 -3.84 2.32
CA ALA A 101 -49.89 -3.34 2.87
C ALA A 101 -50.88 -3.16 1.69
N PRO A 102 -52.17 -3.51 1.86
CA PRO A 102 -53.15 -3.29 0.80
C PRO A 102 -53.19 -1.80 0.47
N ALA A 103 -53.17 -1.47 -0.83
CA ALA A 103 -53.30 -0.11 -1.30
C ALA A 103 -54.61 0.48 -0.76
N LEU A 104 -54.52 1.62 -0.07
CA LEU A 104 -55.66 2.31 0.48
C LEU A 104 -56.60 2.72 -0.66
N SER A 105 -57.91 2.53 -0.46
CA SER A 105 -58.91 3.01 -1.41
C SER A 105 -58.78 4.53 -1.59
N GLU A 106 -59.10 5.07 -2.77
CA GLU A 106 -59.10 6.51 -3.01
C GLU A 106 -59.99 7.26 -2.00
N GLU A 107 -61.08 6.63 -1.56
CA GLU A 107 -61.95 7.17 -0.50
C GLU A 107 -61.25 7.23 0.87
N GLU A 108 -60.44 6.22 1.19
CA GLU A 108 -59.68 6.19 2.45
C GLU A 108 -58.58 7.25 2.44
N CYS A 109 -57.94 7.47 1.29
CA CYS A 109 -56.94 8.52 1.13
C CYS A 109 -57.56 9.92 1.31
N GLN A 110 -58.74 10.15 0.74
CA GLN A 110 -59.46 11.42 0.90
C GLN A 110 -59.88 11.63 2.36
N ARG A 111 -60.38 10.60 3.04
CA ARG A 111 -60.71 10.68 4.48
C ARG A 111 -59.47 11.02 5.30
N LEU A 112 -58.35 10.31 5.11
CA LEU A 112 -57.12 10.57 5.86
C LEU A 112 -56.54 11.96 5.60
N SER A 113 -56.70 12.50 4.38
CA SER A 113 -56.29 13.87 4.05
C SER A 113 -57.12 14.95 4.74
N ALA A 114 -58.36 14.61 5.17
CA ALA A 114 -59.26 15.53 5.87
C ALA A 114 -59.08 15.51 7.40
N LEU A 115 -58.26 14.60 7.94
CA LEU A 115 -57.95 14.53 9.37
C LEU A 115 -56.79 15.47 9.73
N ASP A 116 -56.89 16.17 10.86
CA ASP A 116 -55.84 17.06 11.38
C ASP A 116 -54.86 16.28 12.30
N PRO A 117 -53.60 16.08 11.89
CA PRO A 117 -52.62 15.33 12.68
C PRO A 117 -52.19 16.03 13.98
N SER A 118 -52.47 17.33 14.13
CA SER A 118 -52.10 18.08 15.35
C SER A 118 -53.00 17.81 16.55
N THR A 119 -54.17 17.19 16.31
CA THR A 119 -55.22 16.95 17.31
C THR A 119 -55.28 15.50 17.78
N GLU A 120 -54.15 14.77 17.72
CA GLU A 120 -54.10 13.36 18.10
C GLU A 120 -54.42 13.12 19.59
N ARG A 121 -55.30 12.16 19.86
CA ARG A 121 -55.58 11.63 21.19
C ARG A 121 -55.62 10.12 21.17
N VAL A 122 -55.28 9.46 22.28
CA VAL A 122 -55.31 7.99 22.39
C VAL A 122 -56.41 7.60 23.36
N THR A 123 -57.29 6.69 22.94
CA THR A 123 -58.29 6.10 23.83
C THR A 123 -57.64 5.10 24.79
N PRO A 124 -58.25 4.80 25.95
CA PRO A 124 -57.75 3.76 26.86
C PRO A 124 -57.61 2.38 26.20
N THR A 125 -58.35 2.13 25.13
CA THR A 125 -58.31 0.91 24.32
C THR A 125 -57.17 0.88 23.30
N GLY A 126 -56.37 1.94 23.22
CA GLY A 126 -55.18 2.03 22.35
C GLY A 126 -55.45 2.48 20.92
N LYS A 127 -56.65 2.99 20.61
CA LYS A 127 -56.97 3.55 19.28
C LYS A 127 -56.67 5.04 19.22
N TYR A 128 -56.26 5.51 18.05
CA TYR A 128 -55.95 6.91 17.80
C TYR A 128 -57.21 7.66 17.37
N MET A 129 -57.47 8.80 18.00
CA MET A 129 -58.55 9.70 17.65
C MET A 129 -57.98 10.97 17.03
N TYR A 130 -58.58 11.38 15.93
CA TYR A 130 -58.21 12.59 15.20
C TYR A 130 -59.44 13.45 14.96
N GLN A 131 -59.26 14.77 14.97
CA GLN A 131 -60.33 15.68 14.62
C GLN A 131 -60.34 15.93 13.10
N SER A 132 -61.51 15.82 12.48
CA SER A 132 -61.72 16.23 11.08
C SER A 132 -61.59 17.75 10.97
N ARG A 133 -60.83 18.20 9.97
CA ARG A 133 -60.61 19.62 9.69
C ARG A 133 -61.87 20.34 9.23
N ASP A 134 -62.73 19.62 8.51
CA ASP A 134 -63.89 20.23 7.85
C ASP A 134 -65.11 20.25 8.79
N ASP A 135 -65.34 19.18 9.55
CA ASP A 135 -66.55 19.02 10.37
C ASP A 135 -66.29 19.11 11.89
N GLY A 136 -65.02 19.13 12.33
CA GLY A 136 -64.66 19.14 13.76
C GLY A 136 -65.00 17.86 14.52
N ARG A 137 -65.50 16.83 13.83
CA ARG A 137 -65.87 15.52 14.40
C ARG A 137 -64.64 14.67 14.67
N TRP A 138 -64.73 13.82 15.70
CA TRP A 138 -63.68 12.87 16.03
C TRP A 138 -63.81 11.58 15.24
N VAL A 139 -62.70 11.10 14.69
CA VAL A 139 -62.61 9.86 13.92
C VAL A 139 -61.59 8.95 14.59
N GLU A 140 -61.97 7.71 14.86
CA GLU A 140 -61.09 6.67 15.40
C GLU A 140 -60.33 5.95 14.29
N LEU A 141 -59.06 5.70 14.53
CA LEU A 141 -58.13 5.02 13.63
C LEU A 141 -57.30 4.00 14.42
N ASP A 142 -57.16 2.80 13.88
CA ASP A 142 -56.41 1.72 14.53
C ASP A 142 -54.88 1.86 14.33
N ARG A 143 -54.42 2.86 13.57
CA ARG A 143 -53.01 3.13 13.25
C ARG A 143 -52.72 4.63 13.33
N PRO A 144 -51.50 5.04 13.72
CA PRO A 144 -51.15 6.45 13.72
C PRO A 144 -51.06 6.97 12.28
N LEU A 145 -51.47 8.22 12.05
CA LEU A 145 -51.23 8.95 10.80
C LEU A 145 -49.73 9.34 10.70
N VAL A 146 -48.88 8.34 10.45
CA VAL A 146 -47.45 8.33 10.04
C VAL A 146 -46.97 9.72 9.54
N ARG A 147 -46.00 10.47 10.13
CA ARG A 147 -44.69 10.15 10.75
C ARG A 147 -44.22 11.26 11.72
N ALA A 148 -44.10 10.97 13.01
CA ALA A 148 -43.38 11.83 13.96
C ALA A 148 -41.85 11.89 13.71
N GLU A 149 -41.29 10.95 12.93
CA GLU A 149 -39.85 10.82 12.74
C GLU A 149 -39.29 11.49 11.46
N GLN A 150 -40.12 12.23 10.70
CA GLN A 150 -39.58 12.95 9.53
C GLN A 150 -38.87 14.25 9.96
N PRO A 151 -37.63 14.51 9.50
CA PRO A 151 -36.82 15.66 9.91
C PRO A 151 -37.41 17.03 9.52
N ARG A 152 -38.49 17.05 8.73
CA ARG A 152 -39.20 18.28 8.35
C ARG A 152 -39.99 18.92 9.50
N TYR A 153 -40.34 18.19 10.56
CA TYR A 153 -41.16 18.69 11.68
C TYR A 153 -40.51 18.57 13.07
N ALA A 154 -39.17 18.44 13.14
CA ALA A 154 -38.49 18.65 14.42
C ALA A 154 -38.72 20.09 14.90
N SER A 155 -39.35 20.23 16.07
CA SER A 155 -39.71 21.52 16.67
C SER A 155 -38.48 22.42 16.83
N PHE A 156 -38.68 23.74 16.74
CA PHE A 156 -37.59 24.72 16.88
C PHE A 156 -36.81 24.55 18.19
N ALA A 157 -37.49 24.15 19.28
CA ALA A 157 -36.86 23.84 20.57
C ALA A 157 -35.91 22.62 20.47
N ALA A 158 -36.36 21.51 19.87
CA ALA A 158 -35.50 20.35 19.66
C ALA A 158 -34.30 20.66 18.76
N LYS A 159 -34.47 21.54 17.74
CA LYS A 159 -33.37 22.01 16.91
C LYS A 159 -32.40 22.93 17.67
N MET A 160 -32.89 23.76 18.58
CA MET A 160 -32.05 24.60 19.43
C MET A 160 -31.20 23.75 20.37
N ASP A 161 -31.79 22.75 21.01
CA ASP A 161 -31.09 21.82 21.91
C ASP A 161 -30.03 21.00 21.16
N VAL A 162 -30.38 20.45 19.99
CA VAL A 162 -29.42 19.73 19.13
C VAL A 162 -28.30 20.66 18.65
N SER A 163 -28.60 21.90 18.27
CA SER A 163 -27.57 22.86 17.86
C SER A 163 -26.65 23.25 19.01
N ALA A 164 -27.19 23.37 20.23
CA ALA A 164 -26.43 23.68 21.43
C ALA A 164 -25.54 22.49 21.84
N GLU A 165 -26.06 21.27 21.70
CA GLU A 165 -25.30 20.04 21.95
C GLU A 165 -24.17 19.86 20.92
N LEU A 166 -24.44 20.11 19.64
CA LEU A 166 -23.41 20.07 18.59
C LEU A 166 -22.31 21.10 18.83
N ARG A 167 -22.64 22.31 19.30
CA ARG A 167 -21.65 23.33 19.69
C ARG A 167 -20.83 22.90 20.91
N ARG A 168 -21.46 22.26 21.90
CA ARG A 168 -20.72 21.73 23.06
C ARG A 168 -19.72 20.66 22.63
N ARG A 169 -20.19 19.70 21.81
CA ARG A 169 -19.33 18.65 21.27
C ARG A 169 -18.20 19.22 20.41
N SER A 170 -18.45 20.26 19.60
CA SER A 170 -17.38 20.87 18.80
C SER A 170 -16.33 21.56 19.67
N LEU A 171 -16.74 22.25 20.74
CA LEU A 171 -15.82 22.89 21.68
C LEU A 171 -15.00 21.86 22.46
N ASP A 172 -15.58 20.72 22.82
CA ASP A 172 -14.86 19.66 23.52
C ASP A 172 -13.87 18.96 22.59
N LEU A 173 -14.23 18.74 21.32
CA LEU A 173 -13.30 18.26 20.29
C LEU A 173 -12.16 19.26 20.05
N GLU A 174 -12.43 20.57 20.01
CA GLU A 174 -11.38 21.58 19.89
C GLU A 174 -10.42 21.57 21.09
N LYS A 175 -10.92 21.35 22.31
CA LYS A 175 -10.07 21.20 23.51
C LYS A 175 -9.23 19.95 23.43
N GLU A 176 -9.80 18.82 23.00
CA GLU A 176 -9.08 17.57 22.80
C GLU A 176 -7.98 17.72 21.75
N ASP A 177 -8.29 18.30 20.59
CA ASP A 177 -7.31 18.56 19.55
C ASP A 177 -6.23 19.52 20.01
N ASN A 178 -6.59 20.58 20.75
CA ASN A 178 -5.63 21.52 21.33
C ASN A 178 -4.73 20.87 22.38
N ALA A 179 -5.24 19.90 23.16
CA ALA A 179 -4.47 19.15 24.15
C ALA A 179 -3.52 18.12 23.51
N LYS A 180 -3.83 17.62 22.31
CA LYS A 180 -2.94 16.69 21.60
C LYS A 180 -1.65 17.38 21.19
N THR A 181 -0.54 16.70 21.46
CA THR A 181 0.77 17.09 20.93
C THR A 181 0.77 17.01 19.40
N MET A 182 1.62 17.80 18.74
CA MET A 182 1.76 17.78 17.27
C MET A 182 2.03 16.38 16.71
N PHE A 183 2.70 15.52 17.49
CA PHE A 183 2.95 14.12 17.16
C PHE A 183 1.69 13.27 17.21
N GLN A 184 0.90 13.38 18.29
CA GLN A 184 -0.38 12.67 18.41
C GLN A 184 -1.36 13.08 17.30
N ARG A 185 -1.43 14.38 16.96
CA ARG A 185 -2.21 14.84 15.80
C ARG A 185 -1.73 14.23 14.48
N GLY A 186 -0.43 13.99 14.35
CA GLY A 186 0.14 13.32 13.18
C GLY A 186 -0.24 11.84 13.10
N ILE A 187 -0.20 11.13 14.23
CA ILE A 187 -0.63 9.72 14.31
C ILE A 187 -2.11 9.59 14.06
N ASP A 188 -2.94 10.42 14.70
CA ASP A 188 -4.40 10.39 14.53
C ASP A 188 -4.77 10.66 13.07
N ARG A 189 -4.08 11.58 12.38
CA ARG A 189 -4.26 11.80 10.93
C ARG A 189 -3.84 10.61 10.09
N LEU A 190 -2.79 9.89 10.48
CA LEU A 190 -2.35 8.67 9.79
C LEU A 190 -3.30 7.49 10.04
N SER A 191 -3.94 7.42 11.21
CA SER A 191 -4.93 6.38 11.54
C SER A 191 -6.31 6.66 10.97
N ASP A 192 -6.73 7.93 10.95
CA ASP A 192 -8.04 8.38 10.46
C ASP A 192 -8.03 8.57 8.94
N SER A 193 -6.85 8.74 8.34
CA SER A 193 -6.68 8.52 6.91
C SER A 193 -6.83 7.02 6.63
N GLY A 194 -8.05 6.59 6.30
CA GLY A 194 -8.32 5.38 5.50
C GLY A 194 -7.69 5.43 4.10
N ASP A 195 -6.70 6.30 3.88
CA ASP A 195 -5.90 6.38 2.67
C ASP A 195 -4.95 5.20 2.68
N LEU A 196 -5.36 4.15 1.96
CA LEU A 196 -4.43 3.13 1.51
C LEU A 196 -3.18 3.84 0.97
N PRO A 197 -1.97 3.32 1.25
CA PRO A 197 -0.73 3.95 0.83
C PRO A 197 -0.68 4.21 -0.68
N SER A 198 -1.52 3.54 -1.48
CA SER A 198 -1.69 3.74 -2.92
C SER A 198 -2.20 5.12 -3.37
N ARG A 199 -2.80 5.96 -2.51
CA ARG A 199 -3.32 7.26 -2.93
C ARG A 199 -2.26 8.36 -2.96
N ASN A 200 -1.30 8.31 -2.02
CA ASN A 200 -0.25 9.32 -1.88
C ASN A 200 1.09 8.77 -2.38
N SER A 201 1.45 9.12 -3.61
CA SER A 201 2.69 8.66 -4.26
C SER A 201 3.96 8.99 -3.46
N ALA A 202 3.97 10.13 -2.75
CA ALA A 202 5.08 10.52 -1.89
C ALA A 202 5.28 9.56 -0.71
N VAL A 203 4.19 9.07 -0.11
CA VAL A 203 4.22 8.15 1.03
C VAL A 203 4.71 6.78 0.58
N LEU A 204 4.26 6.29 -0.59
CA LEU A 204 4.80 5.07 -1.21
C LEU A 204 6.31 5.18 -1.46
N TRP A 205 6.75 6.31 -2.00
CA TRP A 205 8.16 6.51 -2.29
C TRP A 205 9.00 6.51 -1.02
N LEU A 206 8.47 7.07 0.08
CA LEU A 206 9.09 7.05 1.39
C LEU A 206 9.19 5.63 1.95
N TYR A 207 8.13 4.82 1.84
CA TYR A 207 8.17 3.40 2.23
C TYR A 207 9.14 2.57 1.38
N LEU A 208 9.18 2.81 0.06
CA LEU A 208 10.12 2.15 -0.84
C LEU A 208 11.56 2.50 -0.47
N LEU A 209 11.83 3.79 -0.21
CA LEU A 209 13.14 4.26 0.22
C LEU A 209 13.54 3.63 1.56
N LEU A 210 12.62 3.57 2.53
CA LEU A 210 12.86 2.91 3.82
C LEU A 210 13.11 1.40 3.68
N ALA A 211 12.41 0.72 2.79
CA ALA A 211 12.65 -0.68 2.45
C ALA A 211 14.03 -0.87 1.79
N LEU A 212 14.42 0.02 0.87
CA LEU A 212 15.72 -0.01 0.17
C LEU A 212 16.88 0.23 1.15
N VAL A 213 16.73 1.19 2.08
CA VAL A 213 17.70 1.44 3.15
C VAL A 213 17.81 0.22 4.08
N SER A 214 16.67 -0.37 4.48
CA SER A 214 16.67 -1.59 5.30
C SER A 214 17.37 -2.74 4.59
N PHE A 215 17.09 -2.94 3.30
CA PHE A 215 17.75 -3.95 2.48
C PHE A 215 19.25 -3.68 2.32
N TYR A 216 19.66 -2.43 2.15
CA TYR A 216 21.07 -2.03 2.10
C TYR A 216 21.79 -2.38 3.40
N PHE A 217 21.21 -2.08 4.56
CA PHE A 217 21.79 -2.47 5.85
C PHE A 217 21.83 -3.98 6.03
N MET A 218 20.79 -4.70 5.59
CA MET A 218 20.78 -6.17 5.59
C MET A 218 21.90 -6.74 4.70
N TYR A 219 22.08 -6.19 3.50
CA TYR A 219 23.15 -6.55 2.57
C TYR A 219 24.53 -6.25 3.18
N GLN A 220 24.73 -5.05 3.74
CA GLN A 220 25.96 -4.72 4.44
C GLN A 220 26.22 -5.72 5.56
N ARG A 221 25.25 -5.99 6.43
CA ARG A 221 25.42 -6.90 7.57
C ARG A 221 25.75 -8.34 7.15
N THR A 222 25.12 -8.83 6.09
CA THR A 222 25.29 -10.23 5.64
C THR A 222 26.50 -10.42 4.73
N PHE A 223 26.72 -9.54 3.75
CA PHE A 223 27.76 -9.70 2.75
C PHE A 223 29.09 -9.04 3.12
N SER A 224 29.12 -7.98 3.95
CA SER A 224 30.41 -7.40 4.40
C SER A 224 31.21 -8.38 5.27
N TRP A 225 30.52 -9.25 6.03
CA TRP A 225 31.15 -10.35 6.76
C TRP A 225 31.81 -11.37 5.82
N GLY A 226 31.20 -11.65 4.67
CA GLY A 226 31.74 -12.58 3.67
C GLY A 226 33.09 -12.12 3.08
N LYS A 227 33.26 -10.82 2.82
CA LYS A 227 34.50 -10.28 2.24
C LYS A 227 35.71 -10.46 3.16
N HIS A 228 35.53 -10.28 4.47
CA HIS A 228 36.61 -10.51 5.44
C HIS A 228 36.91 -12.01 5.63
N HIS A 229 35.90 -12.87 5.62
CA HIS A 229 36.11 -14.32 5.75
C HIS A 229 36.83 -14.91 4.53
N ASN A 230 36.43 -14.50 3.32
CA ASN A 230 37.07 -14.95 2.07
C ASN A 230 38.53 -14.52 1.96
N ASN A 231 38.90 -13.35 2.47
CA ASN A 231 40.30 -12.92 2.49
C ASN A 231 41.17 -13.77 3.43
N ARG A 232 40.62 -14.22 4.57
CA ARG A 232 41.35 -15.09 5.50
C ARG A 232 41.56 -16.48 4.90
N THR A 233 40.52 -17.08 4.35
CA THR A 233 40.62 -18.41 3.72
C THR A 233 41.59 -18.38 2.53
N ALA A 234 41.54 -17.34 1.70
CA ALA A 234 42.47 -17.14 0.59
C ALA A 234 43.92 -16.94 1.06
N PHE A 235 44.14 -16.23 2.17
CA PHE A 235 45.47 -16.07 2.74
C PHE A 235 46.03 -17.41 3.24
N TYR A 236 45.27 -18.16 4.03
CA TYR A 236 45.73 -19.46 4.54
C TYR A 236 45.94 -20.49 3.42
N SER A 237 45.09 -20.51 2.39
CA SER A 237 45.33 -21.37 1.23
C SER A 237 46.60 -20.99 0.47
N SER A 238 46.89 -19.68 0.33
CA SER A 238 48.15 -19.22 -0.28
C SER A 238 49.39 -19.57 0.55
N LEU A 239 49.29 -19.55 1.89
CA LEU A 239 50.37 -20.00 2.78
C LEU A 239 50.61 -21.50 2.64
N GLU A 240 49.55 -22.30 2.59
CA GLU A 240 49.67 -23.75 2.45
C GLU A 240 50.28 -24.12 1.10
N GLY A 241 49.86 -23.46 0.00
CA GLY A 241 50.48 -23.62 -1.31
C GLY A 241 51.97 -23.25 -1.31
N ARG A 242 52.32 -22.11 -0.72
CA ARG A 242 53.73 -21.69 -0.60
C ARG A 242 54.56 -22.64 0.25
N ARG A 243 53.97 -23.26 1.29
CA ARG A 243 54.61 -24.30 2.09
C ARG A 243 54.89 -25.54 1.25
N GLN A 244 53.93 -25.96 0.43
CA GLN A 244 54.11 -27.10 -0.48
C GLN A 244 55.22 -26.82 -1.49
N ASP A 245 55.22 -25.66 -2.16
CA ASP A 245 56.27 -25.27 -3.12
C ASP A 245 57.68 -25.33 -2.48
N LEU A 246 57.81 -24.87 -1.23
CA LEU A 246 59.07 -24.91 -0.49
C LEU A 246 59.48 -26.34 -0.11
N MET A 247 58.53 -27.19 0.25
CA MET A 247 58.80 -28.61 0.54
C MET A 247 59.23 -29.34 -0.73
N ASP A 248 58.58 -29.09 -1.86
CA ASP A 248 58.95 -29.68 -3.15
C ASP A 248 60.34 -29.21 -3.61
N ALA A 249 60.64 -27.92 -3.41
CA ALA A 249 61.97 -27.37 -3.65
C ALA A 249 63.04 -27.96 -2.71
N TYR A 250 62.68 -28.29 -1.46
CA TYR A 250 63.57 -28.97 -0.53
C TYR A 250 63.79 -30.43 -0.93
N GLU A 251 62.73 -31.15 -1.25
CA GLU A 251 62.78 -32.56 -1.62
C GLU A 251 63.61 -32.78 -2.90
N SER A 252 63.42 -31.91 -3.90
CA SER A 252 64.22 -31.95 -5.15
C SER A 252 65.70 -31.66 -4.92
N ASN A 253 66.06 -30.86 -3.90
CA ASN A 253 67.43 -30.50 -3.58
C ASN A 253 67.98 -31.22 -2.34
N ARG A 254 67.29 -32.25 -1.84
CA ARG A 254 67.58 -32.89 -0.56
C ARG A 254 69.01 -33.41 -0.48
N GLU A 255 69.47 -34.11 -1.52
CA GLU A 255 70.83 -34.66 -1.57
C GLU A 255 71.90 -33.55 -1.52
N ILE A 256 71.65 -32.43 -2.21
CA ILE A 256 72.57 -31.28 -2.22
C ILE A 256 72.65 -30.66 -0.82
N VAL A 257 71.51 -30.52 -0.14
CA VAL A 257 71.47 -29.97 1.22
C VAL A 257 72.19 -30.91 2.19
N GLU A 258 71.94 -32.21 2.15
CA GLU A 258 72.62 -33.21 3.01
C GLU A 258 74.14 -33.18 2.79
N VAL A 259 74.60 -33.16 1.54
CA VAL A 259 76.04 -33.04 1.22
C VAL A 259 76.62 -31.71 1.71
N SER A 260 75.89 -30.60 1.59
CA SER A 260 76.35 -29.29 2.07
C SER A 260 76.51 -29.23 3.59
N VAL A 261 75.62 -29.88 4.34
CA VAL A 261 75.68 -29.97 5.80
C VAL A 261 76.86 -30.85 6.23
N ILE A 262 77.08 -31.99 5.56
CA ILE A 262 78.23 -32.85 5.82
C ILE A 262 79.53 -32.10 5.51
N ALA A 263 79.61 -31.40 4.38
CA ALA A 263 80.78 -30.59 4.01
C ALA A 263 81.02 -29.47 5.03
N ALA A 264 79.98 -28.76 5.46
CA ALA A 264 80.07 -27.73 6.49
C ALA A 264 80.52 -28.32 7.84
N ALA A 265 80.03 -29.49 8.22
CA ALA A 265 80.46 -30.19 9.44
C ALA A 265 81.93 -30.61 9.37
N ILE A 266 82.41 -31.09 8.21
CA ILE A 266 83.82 -31.40 7.99
C ILE A 266 84.68 -30.14 8.09
N VAL A 267 84.26 -29.03 7.46
CA VAL A 267 84.96 -27.74 7.55
C VAL A 267 84.99 -27.23 8.99
N PHE A 268 83.88 -27.35 9.72
CA PHE A 268 83.79 -26.96 11.13
C PHE A 268 84.70 -27.83 12.01
N LEU A 269 84.69 -29.15 11.82
CA LEU A 269 85.59 -30.07 12.52
C LEU A 269 87.06 -29.73 12.23
N ALA A 270 87.42 -29.53 10.97
CA ALA A 270 88.77 -29.12 10.57
C ALA A 270 89.17 -27.77 11.19
N ALA A 271 88.27 -26.78 11.20
CA ALA A 271 88.50 -25.48 11.82
C ALA A 271 88.56 -25.52 13.36
N SER A 272 88.00 -26.57 13.97
CA SER A 272 88.06 -26.80 15.42
C SER A 272 89.31 -27.57 15.86
N GLN A 273 90.02 -28.23 14.95
CA GLN A 273 91.26 -28.95 15.28
C GLN A 273 92.31 -27.96 15.80
N GLY A 274 92.73 -28.15 17.05
CA GLY A 274 93.75 -27.32 17.71
C GLY A 274 93.21 -26.19 18.60
N LYS A 275 91.88 -26.01 18.68
CA LYS A 275 91.28 -25.08 19.66
C LYS A 275 91.20 -25.71 21.05
N VAL A 276 91.62 -24.96 22.06
CA VAL A 276 91.53 -25.33 23.48
C VAL A 276 90.44 -24.48 24.14
N GLU A 277 89.82 -24.92 25.23
CA GLU A 277 88.78 -24.15 25.95
C GLU A 277 89.19 -22.72 26.34
N ALA A 278 90.50 -22.43 26.37
CA ALA A 278 91.06 -21.12 26.67
C ALA A 278 91.04 -20.13 25.48
N ASP A 279 90.68 -20.56 24.27
CA ASP A 279 90.65 -19.66 23.10
C ASP A 279 89.49 -18.65 23.20
N PRO A 280 89.72 -17.37 22.86
CA PRO A 280 88.69 -16.35 22.92
C PRO A 280 87.58 -16.65 21.89
N VAL A 281 86.33 -16.73 22.37
CA VAL A 281 85.15 -16.85 21.51
C VAL A 281 85.03 -15.57 20.67
N VAL A 282 85.37 -15.67 19.38
CA VAL A 282 85.15 -14.58 18.43
C VAL A 282 83.67 -14.59 18.06
N PRO A 283 82.86 -13.59 18.48
CA PRO A 283 81.47 -13.55 18.08
C PRO A 283 81.39 -13.37 16.57
N VAL A 284 80.50 -14.14 15.94
CA VAL A 284 80.20 -13.97 14.52
C VAL A 284 79.71 -12.53 14.34
N ARG A 285 80.37 -11.74 13.48
CA ARG A 285 79.89 -10.40 13.14
C ARG A 285 78.45 -10.56 12.62
N PRO A 286 77.46 -9.82 13.14
CA PRO A 286 76.08 -10.00 12.73
C PRO A 286 75.97 -9.77 11.22
N GLY A 287 75.85 -10.86 10.46
CA GLY A 287 75.62 -10.82 9.03
C GLY A 287 74.21 -10.30 8.80
N MET A 288 74.09 -9.31 7.91
CA MET A 288 72.83 -8.68 7.46
C MET A 288 71.95 -9.65 6.62
N HIS A 289 71.82 -10.92 7.01
CA HIS A 289 71.14 -11.95 6.20
C HIS A 289 69.92 -12.56 6.86
N PHE A 290 69.61 -12.21 8.12
CA PHE A 290 68.28 -12.50 8.64
C PHE A 290 67.28 -11.55 7.97
N ARG A 291 66.59 -12.03 6.94
CA ARG A 291 65.33 -11.42 6.51
C ARG A 291 64.40 -11.48 7.71
N GLN A 292 64.25 -10.36 8.39
CA GLN A 292 63.28 -10.20 9.46
C GLN A 292 61.91 -10.57 8.88
N VAL A 293 61.32 -11.65 9.37
CA VAL A 293 59.94 -12.01 9.04
C VAL A 293 59.08 -10.99 9.77
N GLU A 294 58.84 -9.85 9.14
CA GLU A 294 57.90 -8.87 9.65
C GLU A 294 56.49 -9.43 9.46
N PRO A 295 55.74 -9.71 10.55
CA PRO A 295 54.35 -10.06 10.40
C PRO A 295 53.59 -8.86 9.78
N PRO A 296 52.60 -9.10 8.92
CA PRO A 296 51.83 -8.03 8.29
C PRO A 296 51.17 -7.16 9.37
N LYS A 297 51.20 -5.83 9.16
CA LYS A 297 50.74 -4.78 10.10
C LYS A 297 49.28 -4.89 10.58
N GLN A 298 48.49 -5.85 10.08
CA GLN A 298 47.05 -5.96 10.28
C GLN A 298 46.59 -7.29 10.87
N HIS A 299 47.48 -8.12 11.45
CA HIS A 299 47.02 -9.30 12.17
C HIS A 299 46.85 -8.98 13.65
N PHE A 300 45.59 -9.02 14.11
CA PHE A 300 45.10 -9.00 15.49
C PHE A 300 44.90 -7.64 16.18
N ASN A 301 43.71 -7.04 16.03
CA ASN A 301 43.07 -6.41 17.18
C ASN A 301 42.47 -7.55 18.02
N VAL A 302 43.21 -8.03 19.01
CA VAL A 302 42.59 -8.82 20.09
C VAL A 302 41.73 -7.84 20.88
N VAL A 303 40.43 -7.80 20.56
CA VAL A 303 39.47 -7.21 21.49
C VAL A 303 39.41 -8.17 22.66
N SER A 304 40.10 -7.84 23.75
CA SER A 304 39.83 -8.47 25.04
C SER A 304 38.39 -8.13 25.38
N GLY A 305 37.52 -9.14 25.31
CA GLY A 305 36.14 -9.02 25.74
C GLY A 305 36.08 -8.57 27.19
N GLY A 306 35.38 -7.46 27.41
CA GLY A 306 34.89 -6.98 28.70
C GLY A 306 33.43 -6.60 28.50
#